data_AF-A0A1F6PB10-F1
#
_entry.id   AF-A0A1F6PB10-F1
#
_cell.length_a   1.000
_cell.length_b   1.000
_cell.length_c   1.000
_cell.angle_alpha   90.00
_cell.angle_beta   90.00
_cell.angle_gamma   90.00
#
_symmetry.space_group_name_H-M   'P 1'
#
loop_
_entity.id
_entity.type
_entity.pdbx_description
1 polymer ?
#
loop_
_entity_poly.entity_id
_entity_poly.type
_entity_poly.pdbx_seq_one_letter_code
_entity_poly.pdbx_strand_id
1 'polypeptide(L)'
;MQTMRDSLSKVFDEALAGSHKLKVIFKHGREGFDVIYYLAGMVESKLVKLPPDQEIAYIGIRTATIEGWRDYWNDISNRTTTIELTELFLNNYKNYKFWFCDRLHEGMASVEVVE
;
A
#
# COMPACT_ATOMS: atom_id res chain seq x y z
N MET A 1 -19.16 6.21 16.48
CA MET A 1 -17.84 5.57 16.56
C MET A 1 -17.35 5.47 15.12
N GLN A 2 -16.29 6.20 14.76
CA GLN A 2 -15.79 6.20 13.38
C GLN A 2 -15.04 4.91 13.12
N THR A 3 -15.40 4.18 12.07
CA THR A 3 -14.73 2.91 11.77
C THR A 3 -13.35 3.17 11.17
N MET A 4 -12.45 2.20 11.26
CA MET A 4 -11.14 2.32 10.61
C MET A 4 -11.28 2.49 9.08
N ARG A 5 -12.31 1.86 8.48
CA ARG A 5 -12.69 2.06 7.08
C ARG A 5 -12.98 3.53 6.77
N ASP A 6 -13.71 4.21 7.65
CA ASP A 6 -14.07 5.62 7.46
C ASP A 6 -12.84 6.53 7.56
N SER A 7 -11.92 6.20 8.47
CA SER A 7 -10.67 6.95 8.66
C SER A 7 -9.76 6.82 7.43
N LEU A 8 -9.62 5.60 6.91
CA LEU A 8 -8.84 5.36 5.69
C LEU A 8 -9.47 5.94 4.45
N SER A 9 -10.78 5.77 4.32
CA SER A 9 -11.57 6.37 3.26
C SER A 9 -11.31 7.87 3.18
N LYS A 10 -11.26 8.56 4.32
CA LYS A 10 -10.96 9.98 4.38
C LYS A 10 -9.55 10.30 3.90
N VAL A 11 -8.54 9.54 4.34
CA VAL A 11 -7.14 9.71 3.89
C VAL A 11 -7.00 9.54 2.37
N PHE A 12 -7.66 8.53 1.80
CA PHE A 12 -7.72 8.35 0.35
C PHE A 12 -8.43 9.52 -0.34
N ASP A 13 -9.61 9.92 0.14
CA ASP A 13 -10.36 11.03 -0.43
C ASP A 13 -9.55 12.34 -0.41
N GLU A 14 -8.78 12.59 0.66
CA GLU A 14 -7.87 13.73 0.79
C GLU A 14 -6.68 13.64 -0.19
N ALA A 15 -6.02 12.49 -0.29
CA ALA A 15 -4.94 12.31 -1.26
C ALA A 15 -5.42 12.48 -2.71
N LEU A 16 -6.61 11.97 -3.04
CA LEU A 16 -7.20 12.11 -4.36
C LEU A 16 -7.64 13.54 -4.70
N ALA A 17 -7.85 14.39 -3.70
CA ALA A 17 -8.15 15.81 -3.90
C ALA A 17 -6.89 16.67 -4.11
N GLY A 18 -5.70 16.12 -3.85
CA GLY A 18 -4.44 16.85 -3.83
C GLY A 18 -3.31 16.16 -4.59
N SER A 19 -2.27 15.77 -3.86
CA SER A 19 -1.00 15.28 -4.41
C SER A 19 -1.07 13.91 -5.08
N HIS A 20 -2.16 13.17 -4.88
CA HIS A 20 -2.30 11.75 -5.21
C HIS A 20 -1.25 10.84 -4.55
N LYS A 21 -0.58 11.30 -3.49
CA LYS A 21 0.50 10.55 -2.85
C LYS A 21 0.16 10.22 -1.41
N LEU A 22 0.48 9.00 -1.03
CA LEU A 22 0.31 8.48 0.32
C LEU A 22 1.63 7.91 0.82
N LYS A 23 1.99 8.21 2.05
CA LYS A 23 3.06 7.53 2.78
C LYS A 23 2.43 6.43 3.61
N VAL A 24 2.83 5.19 3.39
CA VAL A 24 2.32 4.02 4.10
C VAL A 24 3.45 3.47 4.98
N ILE A 25 3.16 3.28 6.27
CA ILE A 25 4.06 2.61 7.21
C ILE A 25 3.46 1.26 7.56
N PHE A 26 4.20 0.17 7.33
CA PHE A 26 3.74 -1.20 7.58
C PHE A 26 4.05 -1.67 9.01
N LYS A 27 3.18 -2.51 9.57
CA LYS A 27 3.43 -3.23 10.83
C LYS A 27 4.63 -4.17 10.70
N HIS A 28 5.19 -4.55 11.85
CA HIS A 28 6.15 -5.65 11.91
C HIS A 28 5.44 -7.01 11.79
N GLY A 29 6.19 -8.03 11.37
CA GLY A 29 5.74 -9.41 11.33
C GLY A 29 4.83 -9.73 10.16
N ARG A 30 4.11 -10.85 10.28
CA ARG A 30 3.34 -11.45 9.18
C ARG A 30 2.26 -10.53 8.62
N GLU A 31 1.57 -9.78 9.47
CA GLU A 31 0.49 -8.87 9.06
C GLU A 31 0.99 -7.82 8.06
N GLY A 32 2.15 -7.20 8.33
CA GLY A 32 2.74 -6.22 7.42
C GLY A 32 3.18 -6.85 6.10
N PHE A 33 3.80 -8.03 6.16
CA PHE A 33 4.25 -8.76 4.98
C PHE A 33 3.09 -9.14 4.04
N ASP A 34 1.98 -9.65 4.58
CA ASP A 34 0.84 -10.06 3.78
C ASP A 34 0.24 -8.86 3.00
N VAL A 35 0.25 -7.66 3.58
CA VAL A 35 -0.20 -6.42 2.92
C VAL A 35 0.75 -5.91 1.84
N ILE A 36 2.04 -6.14 1.98
CA ILE A 36 3.02 -5.80 0.94
C ILE A 36 2.83 -6.65 -0.30
N TYR A 37 2.46 -7.92 -0.13
CA TYR A 37 2.10 -8.78 -1.26
C TYR A 37 0.90 -8.23 -2.04
N TYR A 38 -0.11 -7.69 -1.32
CA TYR A 38 -1.23 -7.00 -1.96
C TYR A 38 -0.81 -5.71 -2.66
N LEU A 39 0.06 -4.91 -2.01
CA LEU A 39 0.57 -3.69 -2.63
C LEU A 39 1.35 -4.00 -3.91
N ALA A 40 2.17 -5.05 -3.92
CA ALA A 40 2.85 -5.53 -5.13
C ALA A 40 1.87 -5.90 -6.24
N GLY A 41 0.74 -6.55 -5.91
CA GLY A 41 -0.32 -6.81 -6.89
C GLY A 41 -1.00 -5.55 -7.42
N MET A 42 -1.13 -4.49 -6.59
CA MET A 42 -1.67 -3.20 -7.01
C MET A 42 -0.70 -2.45 -7.94
N VAL A 43 0.60 -2.55 -7.70
CA VAL A 43 1.67 -2.02 -8.56
C VAL A 43 1.65 -2.74 -9.91
N GLU A 44 1.62 -4.08 -9.90
CA GLU A 44 1.53 -4.90 -11.12
C GLU A 44 0.26 -4.57 -11.94
N SER A 45 -0.85 -4.30 -11.25
CA SER A 45 -2.12 -3.88 -11.85
C SER A 45 -2.16 -2.39 -12.23
N LYS A 46 -1.07 -1.63 -12.02
CA LYS A 46 -0.93 -0.19 -12.31
C LYS A 46 -1.94 0.70 -11.59
N LEU A 47 -2.52 0.21 -10.49
CA LEU A 47 -3.41 0.99 -9.62
C LEU A 47 -2.60 1.99 -8.79
N VAL A 48 -1.38 1.61 -8.43
CA VAL A 48 -0.45 2.48 -7.72
C VAL A 48 0.90 2.44 -8.38
N LYS A 49 1.68 3.51 -8.22
CA LYS A 49 3.09 3.55 -8.58
C LYS A 49 3.93 3.69 -7.32
N LEU A 50 5.12 3.13 -7.36
CA LEU A 50 6.15 3.30 -6.34
C LEU A 50 7.32 4.11 -6.92
N PRO A 51 8.22 4.63 -6.06
CA PRO A 51 9.55 5.03 -6.49
C PRO A 51 10.22 3.89 -7.30
N PRO A 52 10.94 4.19 -8.39
CA PRO A 52 11.48 3.16 -9.29
C PRO A 52 12.36 2.10 -8.60
N ASP A 53 13.11 2.50 -7.58
CA ASP A 53 13.96 1.62 -6.75
C ASP A 53 13.14 0.65 -5.90
N GLN A 54 11.94 1.05 -5.49
CA GLN A 54 11.02 0.23 -4.70
C GLN A 54 10.12 -0.63 -5.60
N GLU A 55 9.76 -0.15 -6.79
CA GLU A 55 8.92 -0.89 -7.74
C GLU A 55 9.53 -2.25 -8.11
N ILE A 56 10.84 -2.27 -8.41
CA ILE A 56 11.58 -3.50 -8.73
C ILE A 56 11.55 -4.47 -7.54
N ALA A 57 11.76 -3.97 -6.32
CA ALA A 57 11.73 -4.79 -5.12
C ALA A 57 10.34 -5.43 -4.89
N TYR A 58 9.27 -4.65 -5.04
CA TYR A 58 7.91 -5.14 -4.82
C TYR A 58 7.45 -6.13 -5.91
N ILE A 59 7.84 -5.94 -7.18
CA ILE A 59 7.60 -6.94 -8.23
C ILE A 59 8.41 -8.22 -7.96
N GLY A 60 9.63 -8.07 -7.42
CA GLY A 60 10.44 -9.18 -6.92
C GLY A 60 9.70 -10.04 -5.88
N ILE A 61 8.97 -9.42 -4.96
CA ILE A 61 8.15 -10.12 -3.95
C ILE A 61 7.08 -11.02 -4.58
N ARG A 62 6.48 -10.61 -5.70
CA ARG A 62 5.45 -11.39 -6.41
C ARG A 62 6.02 -12.60 -7.14
N THR A 63 7.26 -12.51 -7.61
CA THR A 63 7.88 -13.48 -8.51
C THR A 63 8.82 -14.45 -7.79
N ALA A 64 9.28 -14.11 -6.60
CA ALA A 64 10.17 -14.95 -5.80
C ALA A 64 9.40 -15.83 -4.80
N THR A 65 10.10 -16.80 -4.21
CA THR A 65 9.54 -17.64 -3.14
C THR A 65 9.24 -16.78 -1.92
N ILE A 66 8.01 -16.90 -1.40
CA ILE A 66 7.47 -16.10 -0.29
C ILE A 66 8.37 -16.13 0.96
N GLU A 67 9.09 -17.22 1.18
CA GLU A 67 9.97 -17.41 2.35
C GLU A 67 11.22 -16.51 2.31
N GLY A 68 11.94 -16.45 1.19
CA GLY A 68 13.17 -15.64 1.10
C GLY A 68 12.94 -14.13 1.21
N TRP A 69 11.76 -13.67 0.78
CA TRP A 69 11.38 -12.25 0.90
C TRP A 69 10.84 -11.87 2.27
N ARG A 70 10.25 -12.82 3.01
CA ARG A 70 9.77 -12.55 4.38
C ARG A 70 10.94 -12.20 5.29
N ASP A 71 12.05 -12.92 5.18
CA ASP A 71 13.25 -12.68 5.97
C ASP A 71 13.92 -11.35 5.55
N TYR A 72 14.03 -11.10 4.25
CA TYR A 72 14.53 -9.83 3.72
C TYR A 72 13.67 -8.63 4.15
N TRP A 73 12.35 -8.76 4.17
CA TRP A 73 11.44 -7.70 4.63
C TRP A 73 11.57 -7.42 6.14
N ASN A 74 11.75 -8.47 6.94
CA ASN A 74 11.97 -8.31 8.37
C ASN A 74 13.32 -7.63 8.67
N ASP A 75 14.32 -7.81 7.81
CA ASP A 75 15.66 -7.20 7.92
C ASP A 75 15.74 -5.77 7.36
N ILE A 76 14.97 -5.42 6.32
CA ILE A 76 14.96 -4.04 5.81
C ILE A 76 14.14 -3.13 6.73
N SER A 77 14.85 -2.30 7.48
CA SER A 77 14.33 -1.31 8.43
C SER A 77 13.42 -0.22 7.82
N ASN A 78 13.24 -0.16 6.51
CA ASN A 78 12.37 0.83 5.86
C ASN A 78 11.01 0.24 5.51
N ARG A 79 10.21 -0.02 6.56
CA ARG A 79 8.77 -0.38 6.46
C ARG A 79 7.89 0.77 5.99
N THR A 80 8.46 1.72 5.26
CA THR A 80 7.80 2.94 4.83
C THR A 80 7.98 3.07 3.33
N THR A 81 6.86 3.25 2.62
CA THR A 81 6.87 3.53 1.19
C THR A 81 5.97 4.72 0.91
N THR A 82 6.30 5.48 -0.12
CA THR A 82 5.38 6.47 -0.69
C THR A 82 4.78 5.87 -1.94
N ILE A 83 3.46 5.82 -2.02
CA ILE A 83 2.72 5.34 -3.18
C ILE A 83 2.05 6.53 -3.88
N GLU A 84 2.03 6.51 -5.20
CA GLU A 84 1.23 7.42 -6.02
C GLU A 84 -0.01 6.69 -6.53
N LEU A 85 -1.19 7.26 -6.29
CA LEU A 85 -2.48 6.75 -6.77
C LEU A 85 -2.65 7.13 -8.24
N THR A 86 -2.87 6.15 -9.11
CA THR A 86 -2.98 6.41 -10.56
C THR A 86 -4.40 6.80 -10.98
N GLU A 87 -4.55 7.28 -12.22
CA GLU A 87 -5.87 7.47 -12.84
C GLU A 87 -6.68 6.17 -12.90
N LEU A 88 -6.03 5.02 -13.04
CA LEU A 88 -6.72 3.74 -13.02
C LEU A 88 -7.31 3.45 -11.63
N PHE A 89 -6.58 3.79 -10.57
CA PHE A 89 -7.11 3.69 -9.21
C PHE A 89 -8.30 4.63 -9.02
N LEU A 90 -8.20 5.89 -9.46
CA LEU A 90 -9.30 6.86 -9.42
C LEU A 90 -10.58 6.32 -10.06
N ASN A 91 -10.46 5.78 -11.27
CA ASN A 91 -11.60 5.23 -12.04
C ASN A 91 -12.24 4.00 -11.38
N ASN A 92 -11.47 3.27 -10.58
CA ASN A 92 -11.90 2.04 -9.91
C ASN A 92 -12.20 2.24 -8.42
N TYR A 93 -11.82 3.39 -7.85
CA TYR A 93 -11.86 3.61 -6.40
C TYR A 93 -13.27 3.49 -5.84
N LYS A 94 -14.29 4.02 -6.52
CA LYS A 94 -15.70 3.87 -6.06
C LYS A 94 -16.13 2.41 -5.93
N ASN A 95 -15.58 1.50 -6.74
CA ASN A 95 -15.92 0.08 -6.75
C ASN A 95 -15.11 -0.72 -5.73
N TYR A 96 -13.89 -0.29 -5.42
CA TYR A 96 -12.95 -1.05 -4.58
C TYR A 96 -12.50 -0.32 -3.31
N LYS A 97 -13.05 0.86 -3.00
CA LYS A 97 -12.67 1.71 -1.84
C LYS A 97 -12.59 0.93 -0.55
N PHE A 98 -13.65 0.20 -0.22
CA PHE A 98 -13.68 -0.58 1.02
C PHE A 98 -12.73 -1.77 0.98
N TRP A 99 -12.55 -2.41 -0.18
CA TRP A 99 -11.57 -3.47 -0.34
C TRP A 99 -10.14 -2.95 -0.11
N PHE A 100 -9.78 -1.80 -0.67
CA PHE A 100 -8.46 -1.20 -0.42
C PHE A 100 -8.27 -0.82 1.04
N CYS A 101 -9.28 -0.19 1.66
CA CYS A 101 -9.23 0.16 3.07
C CYS A 101 -9.04 -1.08 3.95
N ASP A 102 -9.78 -2.16 3.69
CA ASP A 102 -9.68 -3.40 4.46
C ASP A 102 -8.31 -4.05 4.31
N ARG A 103 -7.83 -4.16 3.06
CA ARG A 103 -6.54 -4.80 2.78
C ARG A 103 -5.39 -4.03 3.37
N LEU A 104 -5.39 -2.71 3.27
CA LEU A 104 -4.33 -1.90 3.85
C LEU A 104 -4.41 -1.89 5.38
N HIS A 105 -5.62 -1.82 5.95
CA HIS A 105 -5.83 -1.80 7.39
C HIS A 105 -5.14 -2.95 8.13
N GLU A 106 -5.24 -4.18 7.61
CA GLU A 106 -4.75 -5.37 8.31
C GLU A 106 -3.25 -5.29 8.63
N GLY A 107 -2.45 -4.73 7.72
CA GLY A 107 -0.98 -4.78 7.80
C GLY A 107 -0.26 -3.45 7.90
N MET A 108 -0.96 -2.32 7.83
CA MET A 108 -0.34 -1.01 8.02
C MET A 108 -0.41 -0.53 9.48
N ALA A 109 0.64 0.13 9.92
CA ALA A 109 0.73 0.80 11.21
C ALA A 109 0.18 2.23 11.12
N SER A 110 0.43 2.93 10.00
CA SER A 110 -0.15 4.24 9.71
C SER A 110 -0.12 4.54 8.21
N VAL A 111 -0.93 5.51 7.80
CA VAL A 111 -0.92 6.08 6.44
C VAL A 111 -1.20 7.57 6.51
N GLU A 112 -0.48 8.34 5.70
CA GLU A 112 -0.49 9.81 5.71
C GLU A 112 -0.54 10.32 4.27
N VAL A 113 -1.25 11.43 4.04
CA VAL A 113 -1.17 12.16 2.76
C VAL A 113 0.17 12.88 2.70
N VAL A 114 0.85 12.80 1.54
CA VAL A 114 2.09 13.54 1.30
C VAL A 114 1.75 14.77 0.46
N GLU A 115 1.98 15.98 0.94
CA GLU A 115 1.70 17.22 0.19
C GLU A 115 2.64 17.45 -1.00
#